data_AF-I1CGC1-F1
#
_entry.id   AF-I1CGC1-F1
#
_cell.length_a   1.000
_cell.length_b   1.000
_cell.length_c   1.000
_cell.angle_alpha   90.00
_cell.angle_beta   90.00
_cell.angle_gamma   90.00
#
_symmetry.space_group_name_H-M   'P 1'
#
loop_
_entity.id
_entity.type
_entity.pdbx_description
1 polymer ?
#
loop_
_entity_poly.entity_id
_entity_poly.type
_entity_poly.pdbx_seq_one_letter_code
_entity_poly.pdbx_strand_id
1 'polypeptide(L)'
;MAPDMKRYLKEMPLSDDIYQLPVHLQKLILEARMELIMSNENGAYTRLEKVRNYIRSVSGPEDAAAMIEQVNQLVRDDDELSNVLGQ
;
A
#
# COMPACT_ATOMS: atom_id res chain seq x y z
N MET A 1 -0.66 14.63 11.28
CA MET A 1 -0.01 13.33 11.58
C MET A 1 -0.56 12.29 10.63
N ALA A 2 0.31 11.55 9.95
CA ALA A 2 -0.13 10.44 9.10
C ALA A 2 -0.82 9.36 9.94
N PRO A 3 -1.91 8.73 9.44
CA PRO A 3 -2.54 7.60 10.12
C PRO A 3 -1.55 6.44 10.30
N ASP A 4 -1.61 5.76 11.44
CA ASP A 4 -0.84 4.55 11.71
C ASP A 4 -1.36 3.40 10.83
N MET A 5 -0.62 3.09 9.77
CA MET A 5 -0.99 2.05 8.80
C MET A 5 -0.97 0.66 9.41
N LYS A 6 -0.06 0.40 10.36
CA LYS A 6 0.03 -0.89 11.05
C LYS A 6 -1.23 -1.13 11.87
N ARG A 7 -1.66 -0.11 12.62
CA ARG A 7 -2.90 -0.15 13.39
C ARG A 7 -4.12 -0.29 12.47
N TYR A 8 -4.18 0.47 11.38
CA TYR A 8 -5.25 0.41 10.40
C TYR A 8 -5.42 -1.00 9.81
N LEU A 9 -4.34 -1.62 9.34
CA LEU A 9 -4.38 -2.96 8.76
C LEU A 9 -4.81 -4.05 9.74
N LYS A 10 -4.49 -3.90 11.04
CA LYS A 10 -4.88 -4.86 12.08
C LYS A 10 -6.33 -4.71 12.51
N GLU A 11 -6.75 -3.48 12.77
CA GLU A 11 -7.99 -3.19 13.51
C GLU A 11 -9.20 -2.98 12.60
N MET A 12 -9.02 -2.45 11.39
CA MET A 12 -10.16 -2.12 10.52
C MET A 12 -10.69 -3.37 9.80
N PRO A 13 -12.00 -3.60 9.71
CA PRO A 13 -12.56 -4.67 8.88
C PRO A 13 -12.05 -4.60 7.44
N LEU A 14 -11.94 -5.76 6.78
CA LEU A 14 -11.71 -5.78 5.34
C LEU A 14 -12.94 -5.14 4.65
N SER A 15 -12.72 -4.03 3.94
CA SER A 15 -13.74 -3.41 3.10
C SER A 15 -13.80 -4.09 1.74
N ASP A 16 -14.99 -4.17 1.15
CA ASP A 16 -15.18 -4.65 -0.22
C ASP A 16 -14.44 -3.75 -1.24
N ASP A 17 -14.13 -2.51 -0.87
CA ASP A 17 -13.35 -1.57 -1.69
C ASP A 17 -11.95 -2.11 -2.04
N ILE A 18 -11.39 -2.99 -1.20
CA ILE A 18 -10.09 -3.62 -1.47
C ILE A 18 -10.15 -4.46 -2.74
N TYR A 19 -11.29 -5.05 -3.07
CA TYR A 19 -11.49 -5.84 -4.29
C TYR A 19 -11.69 -4.97 -5.54
N GLN A 20 -11.87 -3.66 -5.37
CA GLN A 20 -11.88 -2.70 -6.48
C GLN A 20 -10.47 -2.22 -6.82
N LEU A 21 -9.49 -2.54 -5.98
CA LEU A 21 -8.10 -2.24 -6.25
C LEU A 21 -7.52 -3.21 -7.29
N PRO A 22 -6.51 -2.77 -8.05
CA PRO A 22 -5.69 -3.62 -8.89
C PRO A 22 -5.12 -4.83 -8.13
N VAL A 23 -5.08 -6.00 -8.79
CA VAL A 23 -4.74 -7.30 -8.18
C VAL A 23 -3.43 -7.26 -7.39
N HIS A 24 -2.40 -6.57 -7.89
CA HIS A 24 -1.11 -6.47 -7.21
C HIS A 24 -1.20 -5.73 -5.87
N LEU A 25 -1.97 -4.63 -5.80
CA LEU A 25 -2.20 -3.88 -4.57
C LEU A 25 -3.13 -4.64 -3.63
N GLN A 26 -4.19 -5.25 -4.17
CA GLN A 26 -5.08 -6.10 -3.39
C GLN A 26 -4.27 -7.20 -2.69
N LYS A 27 -3.43 -7.93 -3.44
CA LYS A 27 -2.56 -8.97 -2.91
C LYS A 27 -1.58 -8.44 -1.87
N LEU A 28 -0.90 -7.33 -2.15
CA LEU A 28 0.06 -6.72 -1.23
C LEU A 28 -0.59 -6.30 0.10
N ILE A 29 -1.78 -5.70 0.05
CA ILE A 29 -2.53 -5.28 1.25
C ILE A 29 -2.98 -6.49 2.07
N LEU A 30 -3.48 -7.54 1.41
CA LEU A 30 -3.91 -8.77 2.06
C LEU A 30 -2.73 -9.52 2.70
N GLU A 31 -1.60 -9.64 2.00
CA GLU A 31 -0.36 -10.24 2.53
C GLU A 31 0.16 -9.46 3.73
N ALA A 32 0.29 -8.13 3.62
CA ALA A 32 0.75 -7.27 4.71
C ALA A 32 -0.14 -7.39 5.95
N ARG A 33 -1.46 -7.49 5.75
CA ARG A 33 -2.41 -7.69 6.84
C ARG A 33 -2.25 -9.06 7.50
N MET A 34 -2.11 -10.13 6.72
CA MET A 34 -1.88 -11.47 7.25
C MET A 34 -0.59 -11.55 8.06
N GLU A 35 0.52 -10.99 7.56
CA GLU A 35 1.80 -10.92 8.27
C GLU A 35 1.65 -10.26 9.64
N LEU A 36 0.94 -9.13 9.69
CA LEU A 36 0.72 -8.37 10.90
C LEU A 36 -0.16 -9.09 11.93
N ILE A 37 -1.13 -9.91 11.49
CA ILE A 37 -2.00 -10.71 12.36
C ILE A 37 -1.27 -11.96 12.84
N MET A 38 -0.56 -12.65 11.97
CA MET A 38 0.12 -13.91 12.26
C MET A 38 1.49 -13.71 12.92
N SER A 39 1.97 -12.47 13.06
CA SER A 39 3.33 -12.13 13.55
C SER A 39 4.45 -12.82 12.77
N ASN A 40 4.24 -13.00 11.46
CA ASN A 40 5.23 -13.53 10.53
C ASN A 40 6.21 -12.43 10.08
N GLU A 41 7.20 -12.80 9.25
CA GLU A 41 8.10 -11.85 8.59
C GLU A 41 7.33 -10.68 7.96
N ASN A 42 7.78 -9.44 8.18
CA ASN A 42 7.06 -8.23 7.74
C ASN A 42 7.40 -7.83 6.29
N GLY A 43 7.55 -8.80 5.38
CA GLY A 43 8.02 -8.57 4.01
C GLY A 43 7.04 -7.75 3.17
N ALA A 44 5.78 -8.17 3.11
CA ALA A 44 4.70 -7.44 2.44
C ALA A 44 4.39 -6.12 3.15
N TYR A 45 4.38 -6.08 4.48
CA TYR A 45 4.19 -4.82 5.22
C TYR A 45 5.28 -3.79 4.89
N THR A 46 6.55 -4.21 4.84
CA THR A 46 7.68 -3.33 4.49
C THR A 46 7.56 -2.81 3.05
N ARG A 47 7.17 -3.68 2.12
CA ARG A 47 6.89 -3.29 0.72
C ARG A 47 5.74 -2.28 0.63
N LEU A 48 4.67 -2.48 1.39
CA LEU A 48 3.54 -1.56 1.44
C LEU A 48 3.93 -0.18 2.04
N GLU A 49 4.78 -0.15 3.07
CA GLU A 49 5.35 1.09 3.61
C GLU A 49 6.18 1.85 2.56
N LYS A 50 6.98 1.13 1.75
CA LYS A 50 7.75 1.75 0.65
C LYS A 50 6.83 2.42 -0.37
N VAL A 51 5.78 1.73 -0.81
CA VAL A 51 4.77 2.27 -1.74
C VAL A 51 4.13 3.53 -1.15
N ARG A 52 3.68 3.49 0.12
CA ARG A 52 3.09 4.65 0.79
C ARG A 52 4.05 5.84 0.84
N ASN A 53 5.32 5.60 1.18
CA ASN A 53 6.32 6.65 1.30
C ASN A 53 6.67 7.25 -0.07
N TYR A 54 6.73 6.42 -1.11
CA TYR A 54 6.90 6.87 -2.49
C TYR A 54 5.77 7.82 -2.91
N ILE A 55 4.53 7.37 -2.81
CA ILE A 55 3.34 8.16 -3.18
C ILE A 55 3.31 9.52 -2.44
N ARG A 56 3.61 9.52 -1.14
CA ARG A 56 3.67 10.76 -0.34
C ARG A 56 4.79 11.70 -0.77
N SER A 57 5.93 11.16 -1.19
CA SER A 57 7.06 11.97 -1.64
C SER A 57 6.76 12.67 -2.96
N VAL A 58 6.00 12.04 -3.85
CA VAL A 58 5.62 12.57 -5.17
C VAL A 58 4.41 13.50 -5.08
N SER A 59 3.39 13.15 -4.29
CA SER A 59 2.09 13.84 -4.25
C SER A 59 2.03 14.99 -3.24
N GLY A 60 2.99 15.03 -2.30
CA GLY A 60 2.87 15.85 -1.09
C GLY A 60 1.98 15.18 -0.03
N PRO A 61 2.18 15.48 1.27
CA PRO A 61 1.57 14.72 2.38
C PRO A 61 0.08 14.98 2.62
N GLU A 62 -0.52 16.02 2.03
CA GLU A 62 -1.89 16.45 2.32
C GLU A 62 -2.83 16.39 1.10
N ASP A 63 -2.32 16.08 -0.10
CA ASP A 63 -3.14 16.02 -1.31
C ASP A 63 -3.61 14.59 -1.58
N ALA A 64 -4.79 14.25 -1.04
CA ALA A 64 -5.38 12.92 -1.23
C ALA A 64 -5.73 12.63 -2.71
N ALA A 65 -6.11 13.64 -3.49
CA ALA A 65 -6.44 13.46 -4.89
C ALA A 65 -5.19 13.12 -5.71
N ALA A 66 -4.10 13.86 -5.49
CA ALA A 66 -2.81 13.56 -6.09
C ALA A 66 -2.27 12.19 -5.65
N MET A 67 -2.44 11.81 -4.38
CA MET A 67 -2.07 10.46 -3.92
C MET A 67 -2.84 9.36 -4.63
N ILE A 68 -4.15 9.53 -4.85
CA ILE A 68 -4.97 8.56 -5.58
C ILE A 68 -4.52 8.48 -7.04
N GLU A 69 -4.25 9.62 -7.68
CA GLU A 69 -3.72 9.66 -9.04
C GLU A 69 -2.38 8.95 -9.15
N GLN A 70 -1.47 9.16 -8.20
CA GLN A 70 -0.17 8.49 -8.18
C GLN A 70 -0.25 7.00 -7.87
N VAL A 71 -1.17 6.56 -7.02
CA VAL A 71 -1.46 5.12 -6.86
C VAL A 71 -1.89 4.52 -8.19
N ASN A 72 -2.79 5.20 -8.92
CA ASN A 72 -3.29 4.72 -10.20
C ASN A 72 -2.21 4.70 -11.29
N GLN A 73 -1.32 5.70 -11.32
CA GLN A 73 -0.15 5.74 -12.21
C GLN A 73 0.80 4.58 -11.91
N LEU A 74 1.23 4.45 -10.64
CA LEU A 74 2.16 3.43 -10.21
C LEU A 74 1.66 2.00 -10.47
N VAL A 75 0.35 1.76 -10.39
CA VAL A 75 -0.23 0.46 -10.75
C VAL A 75 -0.15 0.20 -12.25
N ARG A 76 -0.37 1.23 -13.08
CA ARG A 76 -0.37 1.08 -14.53
C ARG A 76 1.03 0.86 -15.08
N ASP A 77 2.05 1.29 -14.37
CA ASP A 77 3.46 1.09 -14.69
C ASP A 77 4.08 -0.01 -13.82
N ASP A 78 3.95 -1.25 -14.29
CA ASP A 78 4.42 -2.45 -13.57
C ASP A 78 5.95 -2.46 -13.35
N ASP A 79 6.71 -1.79 -14.22
CA ASP A 79 8.15 -1.62 -14.11
C ASP A 79 8.50 -0.62 -13.00
N GLU A 80 7.76 0.50 -12.92
CA GLU A 80 7.90 1.47 -11.83
C GLU A 80 7.51 0.85 -10.48
N LEU A 81 6.42 0.08 -10.44
CA LEU A 81 6.01 -0.64 -9.25
C LEU A 81 7.09 -1.66 -8.82
N SER A 82 7.65 -2.43 -9.75
CA SER A 82 8.72 -3.38 -9.46
C SER A 82 9.98 -2.69 -8.90
N ASN A 83 10.37 -1.55 -9.48
CA ASN A 83 11.44 -0.71 -8.97
C ASN A 83 11.18 -0.22 -7.53
N VAL A 84 9.97 0.27 -7.24
CA VAL A 84 9.60 0.71 -5.88
C VAL A 84 9.60 -0.46 -4.88
N LEU A 85 9.18 -1.64 -5.33
CA LEU A 85 9.19 -2.86 -4.53
C LEU A 85 10.60 -3.44 -4.35
N GLY A 86 11.56 -3.04 -5.19
CA GLY A 86 12.93 -3.53 -5.21
C GLY A 86 13.02 -4.98 -5.70
N GLN A 87 12.22 -5.31 -6.71
CA GLN A 87 12.11 -6.63 -7.34
C GLN A 87 12.66 -6.60 -8.76
#